data_AF-A0A2K2TXE6-F1
#
_entry.id   AF-A0A2K2TXE6-F1
#
_cell.length_a   1.000
_cell.length_b   1.000
_cell.length_c   1.000
_cell.angle_alpha   90.00
_cell.angle_beta   90.00
_cell.angle_gamma   90.00
#
_symmetry.space_group_name_H-M   'P 1'
#
loop_
_entity.id
_entity.type
_entity.pdbx_description
1 polymer ?
#
loop_
_entity_poly.entity_id
_entity_poly.type
_entity_poly.pdbx_seq_one_letter_code
_entity_poly.pdbx_strand_id
1 'polypeptide(L)'
;MEQYFKTMDESYRSKNYPDHSVFKAYEKTLKKKSPAAFIIMGIFMAGGLAGLIWAIGKTLGFSKDGNSDMVPIGIGLSIFFLIITLLFLVVLIILTKDLKKNTDDWIRQSAKAGGCSEGEIRDFDRQAMEADSLILNHLGPIKSAFTGQKNGILTKDYICLYSNDFPNVMKVSGITGAYLTDNTYSVNVGKTTKQAHYLTISLVNENKNTICAETSKESGMALQELLKNRRPEIDTANGAVLSVEDVRRM
;
A
#
# COMPACT_ATOMS: atom_id res chain seq x y z
N MET A 1 -17.10 -18.33 10.28
CA MET A 1 -16.50 -17.15 10.94
C MET A 1 -15.03 -17.34 11.29
N GLU A 2 -14.62 -18.38 12.03
CA GLU A 2 -13.22 -18.56 12.49
C GLU A 2 -12.12 -18.64 11.40
N GLN A 3 -12.50 -18.99 10.17
CA GLN A 3 -11.58 -19.06 9.04
C GLN A 3 -11.11 -17.69 8.55
N TYR A 4 -11.97 -16.67 8.64
CA TYR A 4 -11.73 -15.31 8.13
C TYR A 4 -11.59 -14.27 9.24
N PHE A 5 -12.19 -14.54 10.41
CA PHE A 5 -12.11 -13.70 11.60
C PHE A 5 -11.53 -14.49 12.75
N LYS A 6 -10.50 -13.94 13.41
CA LYS A 6 -9.92 -14.54 14.60
C LYS A 6 -9.77 -13.47 15.67
N THR A 7 -10.09 -13.81 16.91
CA THR A 7 -9.78 -12.93 18.05
C THR A 7 -8.28 -12.67 18.08
N MET A 8 -7.91 -11.41 18.28
CA MET A 8 -6.52 -11.04 18.47
C MET A 8 -6.09 -11.47 19.87
N ASP A 9 -5.38 -12.60 19.95
CA ASP A 9 -4.82 -13.07 21.23
C ASP A 9 -3.53 -12.32 21.60
N GLU A 10 -3.08 -12.51 22.85
CA GLU A 10 -1.89 -11.84 23.39
C GLU A 10 -0.61 -12.25 22.67
N SER A 11 -0.54 -13.49 22.17
CA SER A 11 0.60 -14.01 21.41
C SER A 11 0.73 -13.27 20.07
N TYR A 12 -0.39 -13.07 19.38
CA TYR A 12 -0.45 -12.31 18.14
C TYR A 12 -0.11 -10.84 18.37
N ARG A 13 -0.65 -10.22 19.42
CA ARG A 13 -0.32 -8.83 19.81
C ARG A 13 1.17 -8.67 20.06
N SER A 14 1.74 -9.48 20.95
CA SER A 14 3.16 -9.41 21.31
C SER A 14 4.07 -9.62 20.10
N LYS A 15 3.69 -10.50 19.17
CA LYS A 15 4.48 -10.81 17.97
C LYS A 15 4.42 -9.72 16.90
N ASN A 16 3.23 -9.16 16.62
CA ASN A 16 3.02 -8.25 15.50
C ASN A 16 3.01 -6.77 15.91
N TYR A 17 2.66 -6.48 17.18
CA TYR A 17 2.49 -5.15 17.76
C TYR A 17 3.20 -5.04 19.13
N PRO A 18 4.52 -5.25 19.20
CA PRO A 18 5.25 -5.34 20.47
C PRO A 18 5.21 -4.05 21.32
N ASP A 19 4.94 -2.88 20.72
CA ASP A 19 4.78 -1.61 21.45
C ASP A 19 3.31 -1.28 21.75
N HIS A 20 2.41 -2.25 21.64
CA HIS A 20 0.96 -2.09 21.78
C HIS A 20 0.41 -0.95 20.91
N SER A 21 0.89 -0.86 19.67
CA SER A 21 0.46 0.14 18.69
C SER A 21 0.66 -0.38 17.26
N VAL A 22 -0.40 -0.26 16.46
CA VAL A 22 -0.42 -0.59 15.04
C VAL A 22 0.51 0.36 14.28
N PHE A 23 0.46 1.66 14.59
CA PHE A 23 1.24 2.67 13.88
C PHE A 23 2.73 2.64 14.25
N LYS A 24 3.10 2.35 15.50
CA LYS A 24 4.51 2.11 15.85
C LYS A 24 5.07 0.87 15.18
N ALA A 25 4.28 -0.21 15.10
CA ALA A 25 4.69 -1.42 14.39
C ALA A 25 4.86 -1.16 12.88
N TYR A 26 4.00 -0.33 12.28
CA TYR A 26 4.13 0.12 10.90
C TYR A 26 5.43 0.91 10.69
N GLU A 27 5.69 1.92 11.53
CA GLU A 27 6.91 2.74 11.49
C GLU A 27 8.18 1.87 11.60
N LYS A 28 8.23 0.94 12.57
CA LYS A 28 9.35 0.01 12.75
C LYS A 28 9.56 -0.88 11.53
N THR A 29 8.47 -1.38 10.92
CA THR A 29 8.53 -2.22 9.72
C THR A 29 9.13 -1.46 8.54
N LEU A 30 8.70 -0.22 8.32
CA LEU A 30 9.27 0.65 7.28
C LEU A 30 10.75 0.92 7.52
N LYS A 31 11.12 1.33 8.74
CA LYS A 31 12.51 1.60 9.11
C LYS A 31 13.40 0.36 8.95
N LYS A 32 12.89 -0.84 9.26
CA LYS A 32 13.61 -2.10 9.08
C LYS A 32 13.85 -2.46 7.61
N LYS A 33 12.87 -2.25 6.73
CA LYS A 33 12.99 -2.53 5.28
C LYS A 33 13.86 -1.49 4.56
N SER A 34 14.04 -0.30 5.14
CA SER A 34 14.68 0.85 4.48
C SER A 34 16.16 0.70 4.07
N PRO A 35 17.08 0.06 4.84
CA PRO A 35 18.50 0.07 4.51
C PRO A 35 18.79 -0.66 3.19
N ALA A 36 18.11 -1.78 2.95
CA ALA A 36 18.25 -2.55 1.71
C ALA A 36 17.82 -1.71 0.48
N ALA A 37 16.71 -0.98 0.60
CA ALA A 37 16.24 -0.09 -0.46
C ALA A 37 17.26 1.02 -0.75
N PHE A 38 17.86 1.66 0.27
CA PHE A 38 18.89 2.67 0.05
C PHE A 38 20.18 2.14 -0.57
N ILE A 39 20.61 0.94 -0.21
CA ILE A 39 21.80 0.32 -0.81
C ILE A 39 21.57 0.10 -2.31
N ILE A 40 20.43 -0.49 -2.68
CA ILE A 40 20.08 -0.73 -4.08
C ILE A 40 20.00 0.60 -4.85
N MET A 41 19.33 1.60 -4.28
CA MET A 41 19.22 2.93 -4.88
C MET A 41 20.57 3.63 -5.02
N GLY A 42 21.46 3.47 -4.03
CA GLY A 42 22.82 4.00 -4.07
C GLY A 42 23.65 3.40 -5.21
N ILE A 43 23.51 2.10 -5.46
CA ILE A 43 24.15 1.42 -6.59
C ILE A 43 23.65 1.98 -7.93
N PHE A 44 22.33 2.14 -8.10
CA PHE A 44 21.76 2.71 -9.32
C PHE A 44 22.18 4.16 -9.55
N MET A 45 22.22 4.98 -8.50
CA MET A 45 22.72 6.35 -8.55
C MET A 45 24.19 6.41 -8.97
N ALA A 46 25.05 5.59 -8.35
CA ALA A 46 26.46 5.51 -8.69
C ALA A 46 26.67 5.05 -10.14
N GLY A 47 25.91 4.05 -10.59
CA GLY A 47 25.93 3.58 -11.97
C GLY A 47 25.48 4.64 -12.97
N GLY A 48 24.40 5.38 -12.67
CA GLY A 48 23.93 6.49 -13.51
C GLY A 48 24.96 7.62 -13.63
N LEU A 49 25.59 8.01 -12.51
CA LEU A 49 26.65 9.02 -12.50
C LEU A 49 27.91 8.55 -13.25
N ALA A 50 28.33 7.30 -13.06
CA ALA A 50 29.45 6.73 -13.79
C ALA A 50 29.17 6.67 -15.30
N GLY A 51 27.97 6.27 -15.69
CA GLY A 51 27.50 6.28 -17.07
C GLY A 51 27.49 7.69 -17.68
N LEU A 52 27.04 8.69 -16.92
CA LEU A 52 27.05 10.09 -17.33
C LEU A 52 28.48 10.61 -17.57
N ILE A 53 29.39 10.38 -16.61
CA ILE A 53 30.80 10.78 -16.73
C ILE A 53 31.44 10.11 -17.95
N TRP A 54 31.20 8.80 -18.13
CA TRP A 54 31.71 8.05 -19.27
C TRP A 54 31.16 8.59 -20.60
N ALA A 55 29.85 8.87 -20.68
CA ALA A 55 29.20 9.39 -21.88
C ALA A 55 29.72 10.79 -22.25
N ILE A 56 29.90 11.67 -21.26
CA ILE A 56 30.51 12.99 -21.48
C ILE A 56 31.94 12.84 -22.00
N GLY A 57 32.74 11.96 -21.37
CA GLY A 57 34.11 11.69 -21.80
C GLY A 57 34.20 11.19 -23.25
N LYS A 58 33.28 10.29 -23.65
CA LYS A 58 33.20 9.80 -25.03
C LYS A 58 32.77 10.89 -26.01
N THR A 59 31.78 11.70 -25.65
CA THR A 59 31.32 12.83 -26.48
C THR A 59 32.45 13.83 -26.74
N LEU A 60 33.21 14.18 -25.70
CA LEU A 60 34.38 15.04 -25.83
C LEU A 60 35.47 14.40 -26.70
N GLY A 61 35.66 13.08 -26.60
CA GLY A 61 36.55 12.31 -27.47
C GLY A 61 36.16 12.42 -28.95
N PHE A 62 34.89 12.16 -29.28
CA PHE A 62 34.39 12.28 -30.66
C PHE A 62 34.55 13.68 -31.23
N SER A 63 34.33 14.71 -30.42
CA SER A 63 34.55 16.10 -30.83
C SER A 63 36.02 16.42 -31.10
N LYS A 64 36.95 15.83 -30.34
CA LYS A 64 38.40 16.01 -30.54
C LYS A 64 38.91 15.25 -31.75
N ASP A 65 38.37 14.06 -32.01
CA ASP A 65 38.78 13.19 -33.12
C ASP A 65 38.16 13.62 -34.47
N GLY A 66 37.41 14.74 -34.51
CA GLY A 66 36.77 15.25 -35.72
C GLY A 66 35.57 14.43 -36.20
N ASN A 67 35.05 13.51 -35.37
CA ASN A 67 33.94 12.63 -35.71
C ASN A 67 32.59 13.30 -35.39
N SER A 68 32.26 14.34 -36.17
CA SER A 68 31.08 15.19 -35.96
C SER A 68 29.77 14.42 -35.90
N ASP A 69 29.67 13.32 -36.63
CA ASP A 69 28.43 12.53 -36.74
C ASP A 69 28.14 11.72 -35.46
N MET A 70 29.16 11.46 -34.65
CA MET A 70 29.05 10.72 -33.39
C MET A 70 28.79 11.63 -32.17
N VAL A 71 29.01 12.95 -32.30
CA VAL A 71 28.79 13.92 -31.21
C VAL A 71 27.32 13.97 -30.76
N PRO A 72 26.32 14.05 -31.67
CA PRO A 72 24.91 14.02 -31.28
C PRO A 72 24.51 12.74 -30.53
N ILE A 73 25.09 11.59 -30.92
CA ILE A 73 24.86 10.29 -30.27
C ILE A 73 25.38 10.30 -28.83
N GLY A 74 26.59 10.84 -28.63
CA GLY A 74 27.18 11.02 -27.31
C GLY A 74 26.34 11.93 -26.40
N ILE A 75 25.86 13.05 -26.93
CA ILE A 75 24.94 13.95 -26.22
C ILE A 75 23.65 13.23 -25.82
N GLY A 76 23.06 12.45 -26.72
CA GLY A 76 21.86 11.65 -26.43
C GLY A 76 22.07 10.67 -25.27
N LEU A 77 23.22 9.97 -25.25
CA LEU A 77 23.61 9.08 -24.15
C LEU A 77 23.82 9.83 -22.82
N SER A 78 24.46 11.00 -22.85
CA SER A 78 24.62 11.84 -21.66
C SER A 78 23.27 12.29 -21.10
N ILE A 79 22.34 12.73 -21.95
CA ILE A 79 20.99 13.13 -21.52
C ILE A 79 20.25 11.93 -20.90
N PHE A 80 20.35 10.74 -21.50
CA PHE A 80 19.72 9.53 -20.96
C PHE A 80 20.21 9.19 -19.54
N PHE A 81 21.53 9.17 -19.32
CA PHE A 81 22.08 8.92 -17.98
C PHE A 81 21.72 10.02 -16.99
N LEU A 82 21.69 11.29 -17.42
CA LEU A 82 21.25 12.41 -16.58
C LEU A 82 19.79 12.22 -16.12
N ILE A 83 18.87 11.87 -17.02
CA ILE A 83 17.46 11.63 -16.68
C ILE A 83 17.33 10.48 -15.67
N ILE A 84 18.05 9.38 -15.89
CA ILE A 84 18.04 8.23 -14.97
C ILE A 84 18.53 8.64 -13.58
N THR A 85 19.66 9.35 -13.49
CA THR A 85 20.20 9.82 -12.21
C THR A 85 19.22 10.75 -11.49
N LEU A 86 18.59 11.68 -12.21
CA LEU A 86 17.58 12.58 -11.64
C LEU A 86 16.35 11.81 -11.15
N LEU A 87 15.89 10.80 -11.89
CA LEU A 87 14.77 9.95 -11.49
C LEU A 87 15.08 9.22 -10.18
N PHE A 88 16.25 8.58 -10.07
CA PHE A 88 16.64 7.89 -8.84
C PHE A 88 16.84 8.87 -7.67
N LEU A 89 17.33 10.09 -7.92
CA LEU A 89 17.43 11.13 -6.91
C LEU A 89 16.05 11.53 -6.36
N VAL A 90 15.04 11.72 -7.21
CA VAL A 90 13.67 12.05 -6.80
C VAL A 90 13.09 10.93 -5.93
N VAL A 91 13.24 9.67 -6.35
CA VAL A 91 12.77 8.51 -5.57
C VAL A 91 13.46 8.46 -4.20
N LEU A 92 14.76 8.73 -4.13
CA LEU A 92 15.50 8.77 -2.86
C LEU A 92 14.98 9.87 -1.92
N ILE A 93 14.66 11.05 -2.46
CA ILE A 93 14.05 12.14 -1.69
C ILE A 93 12.68 11.72 -1.11
N ILE A 94 11.87 10.99 -1.87
CA ILE A 94 10.57 10.49 -1.40
C ILE A 94 10.76 9.47 -0.27
N LEU A 95 11.63 8.47 -0.47
CA LEU A 95 11.90 7.44 0.53
C LEU A 95 12.47 8.02 1.83
N THR A 96 13.36 9.01 1.75
CA THR A 96 13.90 9.69 2.93
C THR A 96 12.86 10.52 3.67
N LYS A 97 11.91 11.14 2.96
CA LYS A 97 10.79 11.84 3.59
C LYS A 97 9.93 10.90 4.42
N ASP A 98 9.58 9.73 3.87
CA ASP A 98 8.75 8.76 4.59
C ASP A 98 9.45 8.19 5.83
N LEU A 99 10.77 8.06 5.83
CA LEU A 99 11.49 7.54 7.01
C LEU A 99 11.70 8.55 8.13
N LYS A 100 11.65 9.85 7.80
CA LYS A 100 11.66 10.93 8.78
C LYS A 100 10.33 11.03 9.51
N LYS A 101 9.25 10.51 8.93
CA LYS A 101 7.93 10.49 9.57
C LYS A 101 7.97 9.66 10.85
N ASN A 102 7.43 10.23 11.91
CA ASN A 102 7.19 9.52 13.16
C ASN A 102 5.78 8.93 13.18
N THR A 103 5.45 8.22 14.26
CA THR A 103 4.12 7.64 14.49
C THR A 103 2.98 8.67 14.32
N ASP A 104 3.14 9.91 14.81
CA ASP A 104 2.11 10.95 14.71
C ASP A 104 1.87 11.42 13.27
N ASP A 105 2.93 11.49 12.45
CA ASP A 105 2.82 11.79 11.02
C ASP A 105 2.01 10.71 10.29
N TRP A 106 2.22 9.44 10.65
CA TRP A 106 1.48 8.31 10.08
C TRP A 106 0.02 8.30 10.53
N ILE A 107 -0.25 8.62 11.80
CA ILE A 107 -1.60 8.81 12.34
C ILE A 107 -2.32 9.91 11.55
N ARG A 108 -1.68 11.07 11.34
CA ARG A 108 -2.22 12.18 10.56
C ARG A 108 -2.50 11.78 9.11
N GLN A 109 -1.64 10.97 8.51
CA GLN A 109 -1.84 10.50 7.15
C GLN A 109 -3.01 9.49 7.05
N SER A 110 -3.14 8.59 8.02
CA SER A 110 -4.24 7.61 8.07
C SER A 110 -5.59 8.28 8.33
N ALA A 111 -5.62 9.28 9.22
CA ALA A 111 -6.76 10.14 9.48
C ALA A 111 -7.32 10.75 8.18
N LYS A 112 -6.44 11.34 7.36
CA LYS A 112 -6.81 11.91 6.06
C LYS A 112 -7.33 10.88 5.06
N ALA A 113 -6.74 9.69 5.02
CA ALA A 113 -7.12 8.65 4.07
C ALA A 113 -8.51 8.06 4.38
N GLY A 114 -8.79 7.84 5.67
CA GLY A 114 -10.04 7.24 6.14
C GLY A 114 -11.19 8.21 6.40
N GLY A 115 -10.93 9.52 6.35
CA GLY A 115 -11.91 10.54 6.75
C GLY A 115 -12.16 10.58 8.27
N CYS A 116 -11.16 10.20 9.07
CA CYS A 116 -11.21 10.23 10.53
C CYS A 116 -10.41 11.42 11.08
N SER A 117 -10.68 11.81 12.32
CA SER A 117 -9.82 12.72 13.08
C SER A 117 -8.58 12.00 13.64
N GLU A 118 -7.51 12.74 13.95
CA GLU A 118 -6.32 12.16 14.61
C GLU A 118 -6.66 11.50 15.96
N GLY A 119 -7.65 12.04 16.70
CA GLY A 119 -8.14 11.45 17.94
C GLY A 119 -8.80 10.09 17.72
N GLU A 120 -9.64 9.97 16.70
CA GLU A 120 -10.28 8.69 16.33
C GLU A 120 -9.26 7.63 15.90
N ILE A 121 -8.19 8.02 15.22
CA ILE A 121 -7.11 7.09 14.87
C ILE A 121 -6.35 6.61 16.12
N ARG A 122 -6.13 7.48 17.12
CA ARG A 122 -5.52 7.09 18.40
C ARG A 122 -6.45 6.18 19.21
N ASP A 123 -7.75 6.44 19.18
CA ASP A 123 -8.74 5.57 19.79
C ASP A 123 -8.78 4.20 19.14
N PHE A 124 -8.69 4.13 17.80
CA PHE A 124 -8.49 2.87 17.10
C PHE A 124 -7.21 2.17 17.55
N ASP A 125 -6.08 2.87 17.60
CA ASP A 125 -4.78 2.28 17.97
C ASP A 125 -4.82 1.64 19.37
N ARG A 126 -5.55 2.29 20.30
CA ARG A 126 -5.84 1.76 21.63
C ARG A 126 -6.77 0.55 21.57
N GLN A 127 -7.92 0.67 20.90
CA GLN A 127 -8.92 -0.41 20.81
C GLN A 127 -8.37 -1.66 20.11
N ALA A 128 -7.50 -1.49 19.10
CA ALA A 128 -6.87 -2.59 18.37
C ALA A 128 -6.10 -3.54 19.30
N MET A 129 -5.67 -3.05 20.47
CA MET A 129 -4.94 -3.84 21.46
C MET A 129 -5.87 -4.47 22.51
N GLU A 130 -7.16 -4.15 22.51
CA GLU A 130 -8.16 -4.75 23.40
C GLU A 130 -8.45 -6.22 23.01
N ALA A 131 -8.93 -7.01 23.97
CA ALA A 131 -9.08 -8.46 23.82
C ALA A 131 -10.21 -8.88 22.86
N ASP A 132 -11.15 -8.00 22.59
CA ASP A 132 -12.29 -8.21 21.69
C ASP A 132 -12.00 -7.80 20.24
N SER A 133 -10.81 -7.27 19.96
CA SER A 133 -10.38 -6.96 18.60
C SER A 133 -10.24 -8.23 17.75
N LEU A 134 -10.70 -8.14 16.50
CA LEU A 134 -10.68 -9.22 15.53
C LEU A 134 -9.62 -8.94 14.44
N ILE A 135 -8.91 -9.99 14.06
CA ILE A 135 -8.03 -10.04 12.91
C ILE A 135 -8.86 -10.50 11.70
N LEU A 136 -8.79 -9.76 10.61
CA LEU A 136 -9.43 -10.12 9.34
C LEU A 136 -8.41 -10.73 8.39
N ASN A 137 -8.61 -12.00 8.02
CA ASN A 137 -7.86 -12.64 6.96
C ASN A 137 -8.58 -12.46 5.62
N HIS A 138 -8.16 -11.48 4.84
CA HIS A 138 -8.81 -11.13 3.57
C HIS A 138 -8.63 -12.18 2.47
N LEU A 139 -7.48 -12.86 2.42
CA LEU A 139 -7.16 -13.79 1.32
C LEU A 139 -7.41 -15.26 1.66
N GLY A 140 -7.81 -15.56 2.90
CA GLY A 140 -7.84 -16.92 3.42
C GLY A 140 -6.41 -17.47 3.66
N PRO A 141 -6.28 -18.57 4.40
CA PRO A 141 -5.00 -19.00 4.98
C PRO A 141 -3.91 -19.36 3.97
N ILE A 142 -4.29 -19.91 2.80
CA ILE A 142 -3.33 -20.36 1.79
C ILE A 142 -2.78 -19.15 1.01
N LYS A 143 -3.64 -18.30 0.46
CA LYS A 143 -3.19 -17.14 -0.33
C LYS A 143 -2.51 -16.07 0.54
N SER A 144 -2.92 -15.89 1.80
CA SER A 144 -2.25 -14.95 2.71
C SER A 144 -0.78 -15.33 2.95
N ALA A 145 -0.45 -16.64 2.95
CA ALA A 145 0.92 -17.11 3.17
C ALA A 145 1.87 -16.78 2.01
N PHE A 146 1.36 -16.67 0.77
CA PHE A 146 2.17 -16.40 -0.41
C PHE A 146 2.23 -14.93 -0.82
N THR A 147 1.23 -14.13 -0.42
CA THR A 147 1.12 -12.71 -0.83
C THR A 147 1.82 -11.74 0.14
N GLY A 148 2.01 -12.14 1.39
CA GLY A 148 2.58 -11.25 2.42
C GLY A 148 1.68 -10.08 2.80
N GLN A 149 0.41 -10.08 2.35
CA GLN A 149 -0.56 -9.04 2.69
C GLN A 149 -0.83 -9.04 4.20
N LYS A 150 -0.84 -7.85 4.81
CA LYS A 150 -1.23 -7.69 6.21
C LYS A 150 -2.72 -7.97 6.40
N ASN A 151 -3.04 -8.68 7.47
CA ASN A 151 -4.42 -8.87 7.92
C ASN A 151 -5.02 -7.54 8.39
N GLY A 152 -6.30 -7.31 8.10
CA GLY A 152 -7.04 -6.19 8.67
C GLY A 152 -7.28 -6.34 10.17
N ILE A 153 -7.74 -5.26 10.80
CA ILE A 153 -8.14 -5.23 12.20
C ILE A 153 -9.55 -4.67 12.30
N LEU A 154 -10.44 -5.33 13.04
CA LEU A 154 -11.79 -4.83 13.34
C LEU A 154 -11.92 -4.75 14.86
N THR A 155 -12.14 -3.54 15.34
CA THR A 155 -12.41 -3.27 16.74
C THR A 155 -13.92 -3.14 16.96
N LYS A 156 -14.31 -2.69 18.16
CA LYS A 156 -15.69 -2.30 18.44
C LYS A 156 -16.18 -1.20 17.48
N ASP A 157 -15.41 -0.11 17.37
CA ASP A 157 -15.85 1.11 16.70
C ASP A 157 -15.18 1.35 15.33
N TYR A 158 -14.10 0.65 15.01
CA TYR A 158 -13.25 0.95 13.85
C TYR A 158 -12.87 -0.31 13.07
N ILE A 159 -12.59 -0.12 11.79
CA ILE A 159 -12.02 -1.13 10.91
C ILE A 159 -10.78 -0.57 10.22
N CYS A 160 -9.71 -1.36 10.17
CA CYS A 160 -8.46 -1.06 9.50
C CYS A 160 -8.23 -2.05 8.38
N LEU A 161 -8.11 -1.53 7.15
CA LEU A 161 -7.73 -2.28 5.96
C LEU A 161 -6.35 -1.83 5.49
N TYR A 162 -5.52 -2.80 5.11
CA TYR A 162 -4.17 -2.52 4.62
C TYR A 162 -4.17 -2.44 3.09
N SER A 163 -3.80 -1.27 2.57
CA SER A 163 -3.53 -1.06 1.15
C SER A 163 -2.05 -0.71 1.01
N ASN A 164 -1.30 -1.51 0.25
CA ASN A 164 0.16 -1.39 0.13
C ASN A 164 0.88 -1.33 1.51
N ASP A 165 0.53 -2.24 2.42
CA ASP A 165 1.01 -2.29 3.82
C ASP A 165 0.66 -1.08 4.70
N PHE A 166 0.01 -0.03 4.17
CA PHE A 166 -0.38 1.17 4.94
C PHE A 166 -1.72 0.94 5.67
N PRO A 167 -1.80 1.21 6.99
CA PRO A 167 -3.03 1.07 7.77
C PRO A 167 -4.03 2.19 7.43
N ASN A 168 -5.13 1.86 6.76
CA ASN A 168 -6.23 2.78 6.50
C ASN A 168 -7.39 2.45 7.44
N VAL A 169 -7.73 3.39 8.31
CA VAL A 169 -8.73 3.19 9.37
C VAL A 169 -10.00 3.94 9.03
N MET A 170 -11.15 3.32 9.25
CA MET A 170 -12.46 3.95 9.09
C MET A 170 -13.35 3.58 10.28
N LYS A 171 -14.21 4.51 10.69
CA LYS A 171 -15.19 4.27 11.74
C LYS A 171 -16.34 3.42 11.21
N VAL A 172 -16.65 2.33 11.91
CA VAL A 172 -17.70 1.39 11.50
C VAL A 172 -19.06 2.07 11.40
N SER A 173 -19.36 2.98 12.34
CA SER A 173 -20.60 3.78 12.35
C SER A 173 -20.69 4.82 11.24
N GLY A 174 -19.64 5.03 10.45
CA GLY A 174 -19.64 5.92 9.29
C GLY A 174 -19.72 5.18 7.95
N ILE A 175 -19.62 3.85 7.94
CA ILE A 175 -19.65 3.05 6.71
C ILE A 175 -21.05 3.07 6.12
N THR A 176 -21.18 3.51 4.88
CA THR A 176 -22.42 3.50 4.09
C THR A 176 -22.45 2.36 3.10
N GLY A 177 -21.28 1.90 2.63
CA GLY A 177 -21.19 0.84 1.63
C GLY A 177 -19.99 -0.08 1.84
N ALA A 178 -20.17 -1.34 1.48
CA ALA A 178 -19.13 -2.37 1.47
C ALA A 178 -19.21 -3.18 0.18
N TYR A 179 -18.32 -2.91 -0.78
CA TYR A 179 -18.43 -3.40 -2.14
C TYR A 179 -17.28 -4.32 -2.53
N LEU A 180 -17.60 -5.45 -3.16
CA LEU A 180 -16.61 -6.28 -3.83
C LEU A 180 -16.29 -5.65 -5.19
N THR A 181 -15.01 -5.48 -5.49
CA THR A 181 -14.56 -4.85 -6.73
C THR A 181 -13.56 -5.72 -7.46
N ASP A 182 -13.82 -6.02 -8.74
CA ASP A 182 -12.86 -6.69 -9.61
C ASP A 182 -11.86 -5.67 -10.17
N ASN A 183 -10.58 -5.93 -9.95
CA ASN A 183 -9.49 -5.09 -10.43
C ASN A 183 -8.61 -5.91 -11.36
N THR A 184 -8.03 -5.24 -12.36
CA THR A 184 -7.10 -5.88 -13.30
C THR A 184 -5.72 -5.27 -13.19
N TYR A 185 -4.70 -6.11 -13.22
CA TYR A 185 -3.33 -5.68 -13.45
C TYR A 185 -2.73 -6.46 -14.63
N SER A 186 -1.87 -5.78 -15.37
CA SER A 186 -1.20 -6.38 -16.52
C SER A 186 0.03 -7.15 -16.07
N VAL A 187 0.10 -8.42 -16.45
CA VAL A 187 1.25 -9.29 -16.22
C VAL A 187 1.87 -9.62 -17.57
N ASN A 188 3.15 -9.31 -17.70
CA ASN A 188 3.92 -9.73 -18.87
C ASN A 188 4.34 -11.18 -18.68
N VAL A 189 3.79 -12.07 -19.50
CA VAL A 189 4.14 -13.49 -19.55
C VAL A 189 4.84 -13.74 -20.89
N GLY A 190 6.17 -13.78 -20.86
CA GLY A 190 7.01 -13.84 -22.05
C GLY A 190 6.84 -12.61 -22.93
N LYS A 191 6.39 -12.80 -24.18
CA LYS A 191 6.12 -11.71 -25.15
C LYS A 191 4.67 -11.22 -25.13
N THR A 192 3.82 -11.75 -24.24
CA THR A 192 2.40 -11.44 -24.19
C THR A 192 2.03 -10.77 -22.88
N THR A 193 1.23 -9.71 -22.95
CA THR A 193 0.63 -9.09 -21.76
C THR A 193 -0.72 -9.76 -21.51
N LYS A 194 -0.88 -10.38 -20.34
CA LYS A 194 -2.15 -10.94 -19.86
C LYS A 194 -2.70 -10.06 -18.76
N GLN A 195 -4.01 -9.84 -18.76
CA GLN A 195 -4.66 -9.21 -17.60
C GLN A 195 -4.91 -10.28 -16.55
N ALA A 196 -4.38 -10.05 -15.36
CA ALA A 196 -4.69 -10.83 -14.17
C ALA A 196 -5.72 -10.06 -13.34
N HIS A 197 -6.73 -10.78 -12.87
CA HIS A 197 -7.82 -10.24 -12.07
C HIS A 197 -7.53 -10.49 -10.59
N TYR A 198 -7.83 -9.49 -9.75
CA TYR A 198 -7.82 -9.61 -8.30
C TYR A 198 -9.03 -8.90 -7.71
N LEU A 199 -9.59 -9.50 -6.67
CA LEU A 199 -10.77 -8.97 -6.01
C LEU A 199 -10.36 -8.12 -4.81
N THR A 200 -11.06 -7.02 -4.59
CA THR A 200 -10.89 -6.18 -3.40
C THR A 200 -12.22 -6.00 -2.69
N ILE A 201 -12.18 -5.77 -1.38
CA ILE A 201 -13.30 -5.24 -0.61
C ILE A 201 -13.03 -3.76 -0.37
N SER A 202 -13.98 -2.91 -0.80
CA SER A 202 -13.93 -1.46 -0.66
C SER A 202 -15.01 -1.02 0.33
N LEU A 203 -14.60 -0.31 1.39
CA LEU A 203 -15.50 0.29 2.36
C LEU A 203 -15.59 1.78 2.09
N VAL A 204 -16.81 2.29 2.02
CA VAL A 204 -17.12 3.69 1.69
C VAL A 204 -17.87 4.30 2.87
N ASN A 205 -17.55 5.55 3.21
CA ASN A 205 -18.27 6.33 4.22
C ASN A 205 -19.18 7.40 3.61
N GLU A 206 -19.94 8.11 4.45
CA GLU A 206 -20.83 9.22 4.04
C GLU A 206 -20.12 10.33 3.26
N ASN A 207 -18.84 10.55 3.54
CA ASN A 207 -17.99 11.55 2.88
C ASN A 207 -17.33 11.03 1.60
N LYS A 208 -17.70 9.83 1.13
CA LYS A 208 -17.11 9.15 -0.03
C LYS A 208 -15.61 8.85 0.09
N ASN A 209 -15.07 8.82 1.31
CA ASN A 209 -13.75 8.26 1.54
C ASN A 209 -13.83 6.74 1.37
N THR A 210 -12.82 6.17 0.72
CA THR A 210 -12.77 4.73 0.45
C THR A 210 -11.50 4.15 1.02
N ILE A 211 -11.63 3.07 1.80
CA ILE A 211 -10.53 2.21 2.19
C ILE A 211 -10.72 0.83 1.56
N CYS A 212 -9.64 0.18 1.14
CA CYS A 212 -9.74 -1.12 0.46
C CYS A 212 -8.60 -2.07 0.83
N ALA A 213 -8.85 -3.36 0.64
CA ALA A 213 -7.86 -4.42 0.71
C ALA A 213 -8.18 -5.49 -0.34
N GLU A 214 -7.14 -6.13 -0.88
CA GLU A 214 -7.31 -7.36 -1.67
C GLU A 214 -7.97 -8.43 -0.81
N THR A 215 -8.90 -9.19 -1.38
CA THR A 215 -9.73 -10.17 -0.67
C THR A 215 -10.07 -11.38 -1.55
N SER A 216 -10.36 -12.52 -0.92
CA SER A 216 -11.14 -13.58 -1.56
C SER A 216 -12.63 -13.20 -1.55
N LYS A 217 -13.41 -13.82 -2.44
CA LYS A 217 -14.87 -13.58 -2.50
C LYS A 217 -15.53 -13.97 -1.19
N GLU A 218 -15.15 -15.11 -0.64
CA GLU A 218 -15.71 -15.67 0.59
C GLU A 218 -15.38 -14.79 1.80
N SER A 219 -14.13 -14.34 1.92
CA SER A 219 -13.73 -13.44 3.03
C SER A 219 -14.42 -12.07 2.92
N GLY A 220 -14.50 -11.53 1.72
CA GLY A 220 -15.16 -10.24 1.49
C GLY A 220 -16.68 -10.31 1.75
N MET A 221 -17.35 -11.39 1.33
CA MET A 221 -18.75 -11.63 1.66
C MET A 221 -18.95 -11.83 3.17
N ALA A 222 -18.04 -12.54 3.85
CA ALA A 222 -18.10 -12.71 5.29
C ALA A 222 -17.94 -11.37 6.04
N LEU A 223 -17.12 -10.45 5.51
CA LEU A 223 -17.02 -9.08 6.03
C LEU A 223 -18.28 -8.26 5.77
N GLN A 224 -18.85 -8.34 4.56
CA GLN A 224 -20.13 -7.70 4.25
C GLN A 224 -21.22 -8.16 5.21
N GLU A 225 -21.34 -9.47 5.47
CA GLU A 225 -22.32 -10.05 6.40
C GLU A 225 -22.10 -9.53 7.83
N LEU A 226 -20.85 -9.54 8.31
CA LEU A 226 -20.52 -9.03 9.64
C LEU A 226 -20.91 -7.55 9.78
N LEU A 227 -20.56 -6.73 8.79
CA LEU A 227 -20.90 -5.31 8.80
C LEU A 227 -22.43 -5.11 8.72
N LYS A 228 -23.15 -5.89 7.92
CA LYS A 228 -24.63 -5.83 7.83
C LYS A 228 -25.31 -6.19 9.15
N ASN A 229 -24.75 -7.15 9.88
CA ASN A 229 -25.24 -7.51 11.21
C ASN A 229 -25.04 -6.38 12.23
N ARG A 230 -23.96 -5.60 12.10
CA ARG A 230 -23.73 -4.41 12.93
C ARG A 230 -24.52 -3.19 12.47
N ARG A 231 -24.75 -3.07 11.17
CA ARG A 231 -25.40 -1.94 10.49
C ARG A 231 -26.26 -2.43 9.32
N PRO A 232 -27.55 -2.72 9.55
CA PRO A 232 -28.43 -3.26 8.51
C PRO A 232 -28.60 -2.34 7.29
N GLU A 233 -28.37 -1.04 7.47
CA GLU A 233 -28.52 0.01 6.45
C GLU A 233 -27.38 0.09 5.43
N ILE A 234 -26.26 -0.62 5.62
CA ILE A 234 -25.16 -0.57 4.67
C ILE A 234 -25.55 -1.22 3.34
N ASP A 235 -25.13 -0.59 2.25
CA ASP A 235 -25.25 -1.17 0.93
C ASP A 235 -24.09 -2.13 0.66
N THR A 236 -24.42 -3.38 0.37
CA THR A 236 -23.44 -4.42 0.02
C THR A 236 -23.51 -4.83 -1.45
N ALA A 237 -24.32 -4.13 -2.26
CA ALA A 237 -24.71 -4.54 -3.60
C ALA A 237 -25.18 -6.00 -3.67
N ASN A 238 -25.75 -6.52 -2.56
CA ASN A 238 -26.14 -7.93 -2.38
C ASN A 238 -25.02 -8.94 -2.69
N GLY A 239 -23.75 -8.56 -2.44
CA GLY A 239 -22.59 -9.40 -2.72
C GLY A 239 -22.21 -9.49 -4.21
N ALA A 240 -22.81 -8.65 -5.06
CA ALA A 240 -22.37 -8.49 -6.44
C ALA A 240 -20.95 -7.92 -6.49
N VAL A 241 -20.19 -8.35 -7.48
CA VAL A 241 -18.87 -7.80 -7.79
C VAL A 241 -19.07 -6.64 -8.76
N LEU A 242 -18.67 -5.45 -8.35
CA LEU A 242 -18.80 -4.21 -9.10
C LEU A 242 -17.50 -3.87 -9.83
N SER A 243 -17.60 -3.01 -10.85
CA SER A 243 -16.42 -2.35 -11.41
C SER A 243 -15.92 -1.23 -10.48
N VAL A 244 -14.65 -0.85 -10.63
CA VAL A 244 -14.08 0.27 -9.86
C VAL A 244 -14.83 1.58 -10.16
N GLU A 245 -15.24 1.77 -11.41
CA GLU A 245 -15.99 2.94 -11.86
C GLU A 245 -17.37 3.03 -11.21
N ASP A 246 -18.05 1.90 -11.02
CA ASP A 246 -19.37 1.87 -10.38
C ASP A 246 -19.28 2.28 -8.91
N VAL A 247 -18.29 1.74 -8.18
CA VAL A 247 -18.08 2.09 -6.76
C VAL A 247 -17.74 3.57 -6.60
N ARG A 248 -16.99 4.17 -7.53
CA ARG A 248 -16.64 5.61 -7.49
C ARG A 248 -17.83 6.55 -7.77
N ARG A 249 -18.89 6.06 -8.41
CA ARG A 249 -20.08 6.86 -8.76
C ARG A 249 -21.12 6.91 -7.64
N MET A 250 -21.05 5.97 -6.70
CA MET A 250 -21.89 5.92 -5.49
C MET A 250 -21.50 7.05 -4.52
#